data_AF-S8BB06-F1
#
_entry.id   AF-S8BB06-F1
#
_cell.length_a   1.000
_cell.length_b   1.000
_cell.length_c   1.000
_cell.angle_alpha   90.00
_cell.angle_beta   90.00
_cell.angle_gamma   90.00
#
_symmetry.space_group_name_H-M   'P 1'
#
loop_
_entity.id
_entity.type
_entity.pdbx_description
1 polymer ?
#
loop_
_entity_poly.entity_id
_entity_poly.type
_entity_poly.pdbx_seq_one_letter_code
_entity_poly.pdbx_strand_id
1 'polypeptide(L)'
;MTPVHKYLSVAPNLMDIDPLLSRSTLWYGDLHSSNVFVDDNRITAVIDWQGSWAGPLLLQAQPSSLLNYQGSILLNHPDNFDELDSEQQIQIKRQIFKLTLFQLYLMETEQRNPFLAKAFHLDQGKTRRLAVELAGNTWDDEIVSFREALINIEKHWQAMGFQGKCPYYFTEKELKRHAVDAEGWNEVEDFFDRIEDLVKRDGWTYPETFGAAFDFFCDLRKLGLERMKGRERENFDKQTSWARGHN
;
A
#
# COMPACT_ATOMS: atom_id res chain seq x y z
N MET A 1 22.82 14.84 -1.54
CA MET A 1 22.58 14.16 -0.26
C MET A 1 21.83 12.87 -0.56
N THR A 2 22.22 11.71 0.00
CA THR A 2 21.50 10.45 -0.25
C THR A 2 20.12 10.47 0.45
N PRO A 3 19.15 9.62 0.04
CA PRO A 3 17.83 9.55 0.69
C PRO A 3 17.92 9.34 2.21
N VAL A 4 18.80 8.44 2.66
CA VAL A 4 19.02 8.17 4.09
C VAL A 4 19.51 9.41 4.84
N HIS A 5 20.47 10.17 4.27
CA HIS A 5 20.95 11.40 4.92
C HIS A 5 19.86 12.48 4.96
N LYS A 6 19.03 12.60 3.91
CA LYS A 6 17.86 13.50 3.90
C LYS A 6 16.90 13.12 5.04
N TYR A 7 16.54 11.84 5.16
CA TYR A 7 15.70 11.33 6.25
C TYR A 7 16.27 11.62 7.64
N LEU A 8 17.53 11.29 7.90
CA LEU A 8 18.16 11.52 9.20
C LEU A 8 18.16 13.00 9.60
N SER A 9 18.23 13.92 8.63
CA SER A 9 18.17 15.36 8.91
C SER A 9 16.79 15.87 9.35
N VAL A 10 15.71 15.10 9.11
CA VAL A 10 14.33 15.49 9.43
C VAL A 10 13.65 14.57 10.44
N ALA A 11 14.21 13.37 10.68
CA ALA A 11 13.64 12.35 11.56
C ALA A 11 13.26 12.87 12.96
N PRO A 12 14.07 13.73 13.64
CA PRO A 12 13.68 14.29 14.93
C PRO A 12 12.38 15.12 14.87
N ASN A 13 12.16 15.84 13.77
CA ASN A 13 10.95 16.66 13.58
C ASN A 13 9.71 15.80 13.31
N LEU A 14 9.85 14.66 12.64
CA LEU A 14 8.72 13.78 12.31
C LEU A 14 7.97 13.28 13.55
N MET A 15 8.69 13.14 14.67
CA MET A 15 8.17 12.68 15.96
C MET A 15 7.85 13.81 16.95
N ASP A 16 8.04 15.07 16.55
CA ASP A 16 7.60 16.24 17.33
C ASP A 16 6.09 16.45 17.14
N ILE A 17 5.32 15.64 17.86
CA ILE A 17 3.86 15.57 17.82
C ILE A 17 3.30 15.43 19.23
N ASP A 18 1.97 15.50 19.36
CA ASP A 18 1.28 15.25 20.63
C ASP A 18 1.76 13.94 21.30
N PRO A 19 2.20 13.98 22.58
CA PRO A 19 2.59 12.79 23.34
C PRO A 19 1.59 11.64 23.32
N LEU A 20 0.29 11.92 23.18
CA LEU A 20 -0.75 10.91 23.03
C LEU A 20 -0.60 10.09 21.75
N LEU A 21 -0.10 10.70 20.68
CA LEU A 21 0.13 10.04 19.39
C LEU A 21 1.50 9.37 19.30
N SER A 22 2.47 9.77 20.14
CA SER A 22 3.79 9.13 20.23
C SER A 22 3.87 8.04 21.31
N ARG A 23 2.81 7.85 22.11
CA ARG A 23 2.75 6.81 23.15
C ARG A 23 2.93 5.41 22.57
N SER A 24 3.60 4.55 23.33
CA SER A 24 3.72 3.13 23.01
C SER A 24 2.34 2.46 23.04
N THR A 25 1.94 1.91 21.90
CA THR A 25 0.66 1.25 21.66
C THR A 25 0.97 -0.06 20.92
N LEU A 26 0.52 -1.18 21.48
CA LEU A 26 0.55 -2.46 20.78
C LEU A 26 -0.42 -2.41 19.60
N TRP A 27 0.06 -2.68 18.40
CA TRP A 27 -0.75 -2.68 17.20
C TRP A 27 -0.66 -4.02 16.47
N TYR A 28 -1.80 -4.48 15.97
CA TYR A 28 -1.90 -5.64 15.08
C TYR A 28 -2.04 -5.14 13.64
N GLY A 29 -0.93 -5.16 12.90
CA GLY A 29 -0.84 -4.60 11.55
C GLY A 29 -1.38 -5.50 10.44
N ASP A 30 -1.44 -6.81 10.67
CA ASP A 30 -1.67 -7.81 9.62
C ASP A 30 -3.10 -8.38 9.63
N LEU A 31 -4.08 -7.51 9.81
CA LEU A 31 -5.49 -7.91 9.88
C LEU A 31 -6.09 -8.07 8.48
N HIS A 32 -5.80 -9.20 7.81
CA HIS A 32 -6.48 -9.66 6.60
C HIS A 32 -7.36 -10.90 6.86
N SER A 33 -8.21 -11.28 5.89
CA SER A 33 -9.24 -12.30 6.07
C SER A 33 -8.70 -13.67 6.48
N SER A 34 -7.52 -14.06 5.99
CA SER A 34 -6.89 -15.35 6.33
C SER A 34 -6.43 -15.43 7.79
N ASN A 35 -6.29 -14.30 8.48
CA ASN A 35 -5.91 -14.23 9.89
C ASN A 35 -7.11 -14.11 10.84
N VAL A 36 -8.34 -14.09 10.32
CA VAL A 36 -9.58 -13.94 11.10
C VAL A 36 -10.45 -15.19 10.96
N PHE A 37 -10.69 -15.87 12.08
CA PHE A 37 -11.59 -17.03 12.14
C PHE A 37 -12.97 -16.58 12.57
N VAL A 38 -13.99 -17.07 11.85
CA VAL A 38 -15.39 -16.73 12.08
C VAL A 38 -16.21 -18.00 12.23
N ASP A 39 -17.04 -18.07 13.26
CA ASP A 39 -18.05 -19.12 13.47
C ASP A 39 -19.39 -18.45 13.87
N ASP A 40 -20.49 -18.88 13.27
CA ASP A 40 -21.83 -18.30 13.47
C ASP A 40 -21.85 -16.75 13.48
N ASN A 41 -21.21 -16.13 12.47
CA ASN A 41 -21.04 -14.68 12.33
C ASN A 41 -20.33 -13.98 13.50
N ARG A 42 -19.54 -14.71 14.29
CA ARG A 42 -18.72 -14.17 15.37
C ARG A 42 -17.25 -14.45 15.11
N ILE A 43 -16.41 -13.45 15.35
CA ILE A 43 -14.95 -13.64 15.32
C ILE A 43 -14.57 -14.51 16.52
N THR A 44 -14.01 -15.69 16.26
CA THR A 44 -13.59 -16.66 17.29
C THR A 44 -12.10 -16.58 17.59
N ALA A 45 -11.28 -16.21 16.60
CA ALA A 45 -9.86 -16.02 16.77
C ALA A 45 -9.28 -15.01 15.77
N VAL A 46 -8.23 -14.31 16.21
CA VAL A 46 -7.31 -13.56 15.36
C VAL A 46 -5.93 -14.13 15.60
N ILE A 47 -5.27 -14.61 14.55
CA ILE A 47 -3.97 -15.28 14.64
C ILE A 47 -2.85 -14.38 14.11
N ASP A 48 -1.66 -14.96 13.91
CA ASP A 48 -0.55 -14.31 13.22
C ASP A 48 -0.07 -13.00 13.87
N TRP A 49 0.01 -12.99 15.21
CA TRP A 49 0.50 -11.83 15.97
C TRP A 49 2.00 -11.60 15.84
N GLN A 50 2.72 -12.44 15.09
CA GLN A 50 4.14 -12.26 14.85
C GLN A 50 4.37 -10.95 14.06
N GLY A 51 5.42 -10.22 14.40
CA GLY A 51 5.65 -8.87 13.85
C GLY A 51 4.84 -7.75 14.51
N SER A 52 3.88 -8.07 15.40
CA SER A 52 3.25 -7.04 16.25
C SER A 52 4.26 -6.49 17.26
N TRP A 53 4.24 -5.17 17.45
CA TRP A 53 5.14 -4.49 18.38
C TRP A 53 4.44 -3.32 19.06
N ALA A 54 5.04 -2.84 20.15
CA ALA A 54 4.51 -1.71 20.91
C ALA A 54 5.25 -0.42 20.52
N GLY A 55 4.66 0.33 19.58
CA GLY A 55 5.27 1.53 19.00
C GLY A 55 4.47 2.81 19.18
N PRO A 56 4.97 3.95 18.68
CA PRO A 56 4.18 5.17 18.59
C PRO A 56 2.86 4.92 17.84
N LEU A 57 1.74 5.38 18.39
CA LEU A 57 0.41 5.21 17.77
C LEU A 57 0.38 5.78 16.34
N LEU A 58 0.92 6.99 16.11
CA LEU A 58 0.90 7.62 14.78
C LEU A 58 1.56 6.75 13.72
N LEU A 59 2.64 6.04 14.06
CA LEU A 59 3.38 5.23 13.10
C LEU A 59 2.63 3.96 12.71
N GLN A 60 1.70 3.52 13.55
CA GLN A 60 0.98 2.25 13.37
C GLN A 60 -0.48 2.46 12.97
N ALA A 61 -1.06 3.63 13.22
CA ALA A 61 -2.46 3.96 12.95
C ALA A 61 -2.75 3.94 11.43
N GLN A 62 -3.16 2.78 10.95
CA GLN A 62 -3.63 2.57 9.59
C GLN A 62 -5.00 1.87 9.63
N PRO A 63 -5.95 2.22 8.76
CA PRO A 63 -7.13 1.40 8.57
C PRO A 63 -6.73 -0.04 8.20
N SER A 64 -7.47 -1.03 8.70
CA SER A 64 -7.22 -2.44 8.38
C SER A 64 -7.27 -2.69 6.86
N SER A 65 -6.44 -3.63 6.39
CA SER A 65 -6.44 -4.07 4.98
C SER A 65 -7.79 -4.65 4.54
N LEU A 66 -8.61 -5.17 5.48
CA LEU A 66 -10.01 -5.55 5.21
C LEU A 66 -10.88 -4.40 4.69
N LEU A 67 -10.47 -3.16 5.00
CA LEU A 67 -11.16 -1.93 4.65
C LEU A 67 -10.46 -1.16 3.54
N ASN A 68 -9.46 -1.77 2.88
CA ASN A 68 -8.67 -1.07 1.87
C ASN A 68 -9.57 -0.60 0.72
N TYR A 69 -9.70 0.72 0.61
CA TYR A 69 -10.45 1.41 -0.41
C TYR A 69 -9.58 2.52 -0.99
N GLN A 70 -9.22 2.37 -2.26
CA GLN A 70 -8.41 3.33 -3.02
C GLN A 70 -9.23 3.98 -4.16
N GLY A 71 -10.56 3.86 -4.12
CA GLY A 71 -11.46 4.34 -5.17
C GLY A 71 -11.89 5.80 -5.03
N SER A 72 -12.49 6.34 -6.09
CA SER A 72 -13.16 7.64 -6.08
C SER A 72 -14.44 7.59 -5.25
N ILE A 73 -14.69 8.62 -4.43
CA ILE A 73 -15.86 8.71 -3.54
C ILE A 73 -17.16 8.58 -4.37
N LEU A 74 -17.70 7.37 -4.43
CA LEU A 74 -18.95 7.00 -5.09
C LEU A 74 -19.89 6.50 -3.99
N LEU A 75 -20.65 7.43 -3.40
CA LEU A 75 -21.65 7.13 -2.37
C LEU A 75 -22.99 6.66 -2.97
N ASN A 76 -23.23 6.98 -4.24
CA ASN A 76 -24.45 6.66 -4.96
C ASN A 76 -24.13 6.00 -6.31
N HIS A 77 -25.10 5.28 -6.85
CA HIS A 77 -25.05 4.80 -8.23
C HIS A 77 -24.97 5.99 -9.20
N PRO A 78 -24.19 5.89 -10.28
CA PRO A 78 -24.25 6.88 -11.36
C PRO A 78 -25.62 6.81 -12.06
N ASP A 79 -26.04 7.91 -12.67
CA ASP A 79 -27.39 8.02 -13.29
C ASP A 79 -27.63 6.97 -14.39
N ASN A 80 -26.56 6.52 -15.06
CA ASN A 80 -26.61 5.50 -16.11
C ASN A 80 -26.37 4.07 -15.59
N PHE A 81 -26.43 3.82 -14.28
CA PHE A 81 -26.08 2.52 -13.68
C PHE A 81 -26.88 1.34 -14.28
N ASP A 82 -28.17 1.53 -14.53
CA ASP A 82 -29.04 0.49 -15.08
C ASP A 82 -28.75 0.17 -16.56
N GLU A 83 -28.01 1.05 -17.24
CA GLU A 83 -27.58 0.89 -18.63
C GLU A 83 -26.21 0.20 -18.77
N LEU A 84 -25.48 0.04 -17.67
CA LEU A 84 -24.16 -0.62 -17.63
C LEU A 84 -24.29 -2.14 -17.72
N ASP A 85 -23.22 -2.80 -18.16
CA ASP A 85 -23.17 -4.26 -18.14
C ASP A 85 -23.13 -4.81 -16.71
N SER A 86 -23.45 -6.10 -16.55
CA SER A 86 -23.55 -6.74 -15.24
C SER A 86 -22.23 -6.72 -14.45
N GLU A 87 -21.08 -6.77 -15.12
CA GLU A 87 -19.78 -6.75 -14.48
C GLU A 87 -19.46 -5.36 -13.91
N GLN A 88 -19.67 -4.31 -14.70
CA GLN A 88 -19.56 -2.92 -14.29
C GLN A 88 -20.50 -2.58 -13.13
N GLN A 89 -21.75 -3.08 -13.19
CA GLN A 89 -22.71 -2.90 -12.09
C GLN A 89 -22.23 -3.55 -10.79
N ILE A 90 -21.67 -4.77 -10.87
CA ILE A 90 -21.10 -5.47 -9.71
C ILE A 90 -19.91 -4.69 -9.15
N GLN A 91 -19.02 -4.19 -10.01
CA GLN A 91 -17.86 -3.40 -9.58
C GLN A 91 -18.29 -2.12 -8.85
N ILE A 92 -19.24 -1.36 -9.38
CA ILE A 92 -19.76 -0.15 -8.74
C ILE A 92 -20.43 -0.49 -7.39
N LYS A 93 -21.25 -1.54 -7.33
CA LYS A 93 -21.86 -2.00 -6.06
C LYS A 93 -20.80 -2.36 -5.02
N ARG A 94 -19.74 -3.07 -5.42
CA ARG A 94 -18.60 -3.40 -4.55
C ARG A 94 -17.87 -2.14 -4.06
N GLN A 95 -17.67 -1.14 -4.93
CA GLN A 95 -17.04 0.12 -4.55
C GLN A 95 -17.88 0.90 -3.53
N ILE A 96 -19.20 1.05 -3.77
CA ILE A 96 -20.12 1.71 -2.85
C ILE A 96 -20.12 1.00 -1.49
N PHE A 97 -20.17 -0.34 -1.49
CA PHE A 97 -20.13 -1.13 -0.26
C PHE A 97 -18.82 -0.92 0.52
N LYS A 98 -17.66 -1.03 -0.14
CA LYS A 98 -16.35 -0.80 0.50
C LYS A 98 -16.23 0.61 1.08
N LEU A 99 -16.65 1.63 0.32
CA LEU A 99 -16.65 3.02 0.80
C LEU A 99 -17.57 3.18 2.01
N THR A 100 -18.79 2.65 1.97
CA THR A 100 -19.75 2.73 3.08
C THR A 100 -19.19 2.08 4.33
N LEU A 101 -18.58 0.90 4.20
CA LEU A 101 -17.95 0.19 5.30
C LEU A 101 -16.75 0.96 5.87
N PHE A 102 -15.93 1.57 5.00
CA PHE A 102 -14.81 2.42 5.42
C PHE A 102 -15.29 3.66 6.19
N GLN A 103 -16.34 4.33 5.74
CA GLN A 103 -16.93 5.47 6.44
C GLN A 103 -17.50 5.05 7.81
N LEU A 104 -18.22 3.93 7.86
CA LEU A 104 -18.72 3.38 9.13
C LEU A 104 -17.58 3.08 10.10
N TYR A 105 -16.47 2.51 9.61
CA TYR A 105 -15.28 2.27 10.44
C TYR A 105 -14.71 3.56 11.03
N LEU A 106 -14.59 4.62 10.23
CA LEU A 106 -14.10 5.91 10.73
C LEU A 106 -15.04 6.50 11.80
N MET A 107 -16.35 6.45 11.57
CA MET A 107 -17.37 6.93 12.50
C MET A 107 -17.36 6.14 13.82
N GLU A 108 -17.33 4.81 13.75
CA GLU A 108 -17.26 3.94 14.94
C GLU A 108 -15.93 4.13 15.69
N THR A 109 -14.83 4.35 14.95
CA THR A 109 -13.51 4.65 15.55
C THR A 109 -13.55 5.97 16.31
N GLU A 110 -14.19 7.01 15.76
CA GLU A 110 -14.35 8.30 16.44
C GLU A 110 -15.13 8.16 17.76
N GLN A 111 -16.18 7.34 17.77
CA GLN A 111 -16.99 7.11 18.97
C GLN A 111 -16.28 6.24 20.02
N ARG A 112 -15.60 5.17 19.60
CA ARG A 112 -15.05 4.14 20.52
C ARG A 112 -13.59 4.36 20.89
N ASN A 113 -12.81 4.98 20.00
CA ASN A 113 -11.37 5.16 20.16
C ASN A 113 -10.94 6.55 19.67
N PRO A 114 -11.22 7.62 20.44
CA PRO A 114 -10.91 8.99 20.04
C PRO A 114 -9.42 9.25 19.83
N PHE A 115 -8.54 8.46 20.46
CA PHE A 115 -7.09 8.57 20.24
C PHE A 115 -6.67 8.06 18.85
N LEU A 116 -7.26 6.95 18.40
CA LEU A 116 -7.03 6.45 17.04
C LEU A 116 -7.64 7.40 16.01
N ALA A 117 -8.84 7.91 16.26
CA ALA A 117 -9.45 8.92 15.40
C ALA A 117 -8.56 10.17 15.29
N LYS A 118 -7.96 10.64 16.40
CA LYS A 118 -7.00 11.75 16.38
C LYS A 118 -5.77 11.45 15.51
N ALA A 119 -5.29 10.21 15.51
CA ALA A 119 -4.18 9.80 14.65
C ALA A 119 -4.55 9.84 13.16
N PHE A 120 -5.76 9.39 12.80
CA PHE A 120 -6.26 9.46 11.42
C PHE A 120 -6.47 10.89 10.92
N HIS A 121 -6.88 11.80 11.79
CA HIS A 121 -7.12 13.20 11.46
C HIS A 121 -5.89 14.11 11.65
N LEU A 122 -4.72 13.55 11.99
CA LEU A 122 -3.52 14.37 12.11
C LEU A 122 -3.12 14.93 10.74
N ASP A 123 -3.06 16.25 10.64
CA ASP A 123 -2.56 16.93 9.45
C ASP A 123 -1.18 16.39 9.06
N GLN A 124 -1.05 15.98 7.80
CA GLN A 124 0.17 15.37 7.26
C GLN A 124 0.65 14.13 8.05
N GLY A 125 -0.25 13.46 8.78
CA GLY A 125 0.06 12.24 9.54
C GLY A 125 0.61 11.12 8.65
N LYS A 126 0.05 10.95 7.45
CA LYS A 126 0.56 10.01 6.43
C LYS A 126 1.98 10.39 5.97
N THR A 127 2.25 11.67 5.71
CA THR A 127 3.58 12.16 5.30
C THR A 127 4.63 11.88 6.38
N ARG A 128 4.28 12.06 7.66
CA ARG A 128 5.15 11.73 8.80
C ARG A 128 5.39 10.23 8.91
N ARG A 129 4.31 9.44 8.91
CA ARG A 129 4.35 7.98 9.08
C ARG A 129 5.13 7.31 7.95
N LEU A 130 4.79 7.58 6.70
CA LEU A 130 5.40 6.89 5.55
C LEU A 130 6.91 7.11 5.46
N ALA A 131 7.40 8.29 5.82
CA ALA A 131 8.83 8.54 5.82
C ALA A 131 9.58 7.67 6.85
N VAL A 132 8.97 7.36 7.99
CA VAL A 132 9.56 6.46 8.99
C VAL A 132 9.41 5.00 8.58
N GLU A 133 8.23 4.62 8.09
CA GLU A 133 7.91 3.26 7.66
C GLU A 133 8.82 2.80 6.51
N LEU A 134 8.96 3.63 5.47
CA LEU A 134 9.71 3.29 4.27
C LEU A 134 11.23 3.42 4.45
N ALA A 135 11.69 4.05 5.53
CA ALA A 135 13.13 4.18 5.80
C ALA A 135 13.80 2.83 6.11
N GLY A 136 13.04 1.85 6.62
CA GLY A 136 13.55 0.51 6.96
C GLY A 136 13.61 -0.46 5.77
N ASN A 137 12.85 -0.20 4.71
CA ASN A 137 12.60 -1.15 3.62
C ASN A 137 13.27 -0.75 2.30
N THR A 138 14.29 0.12 2.33
CA THR A 138 14.90 0.69 1.13
C THR A 138 15.67 -0.31 0.24
N TRP A 139 15.67 -1.60 0.57
CA TRP A 139 16.47 -2.65 -0.07
C TRP A 139 15.69 -3.51 -1.08
N ASP A 140 14.36 -3.42 -1.13
CA ASP A 140 13.50 -4.25 -2.00
C ASP A 140 12.57 -3.38 -2.88
N ASP A 141 13.15 -2.67 -3.86
CA ASP A 141 12.46 -1.77 -4.81
C ASP A 141 11.62 -0.60 -4.22
N GLU A 142 11.45 -0.51 -2.89
CA GLU A 142 10.72 0.57 -2.20
C GLU A 142 11.51 1.90 -2.14
N ILE A 143 12.67 1.99 -2.78
CA ILE A 143 13.45 3.23 -2.84
C ILE A 143 12.68 4.37 -3.52
N VAL A 144 11.79 4.04 -4.47
CA VAL A 144 10.91 4.99 -5.15
C VAL A 144 9.92 5.56 -4.15
N SER A 145 9.20 4.70 -3.42
CA SER A 145 8.25 5.08 -2.37
C SER A 145 8.93 5.90 -1.26
N PHE A 146 10.12 5.50 -0.81
CA PHE A 146 10.85 6.25 0.20
C PHE A 146 11.27 7.65 -0.30
N ARG A 147 11.70 7.75 -1.55
CA ARG A 147 12.03 9.04 -2.17
C ARG A 147 10.81 9.94 -2.28
N GLU A 148 9.66 9.37 -2.67
CA GLU A 148 8.37 10.07 -2.71
C GLU A 148 7.98 10.61 -1.33
N ALA A 149 8.15 9.82 -0.26
CA ALA A 149 7.89 10.29 1.10
C ALA A 149 8.78 11.50 1.50
N LEU A 150 10.05 11.49 1.12
CA LEU A 150 10.97 12.61 1.37
C LEU A 150 10.66 13.85 0.54
N ILE A 151 10.20 13.68 -0.71
CA ILE A 151 9.71 14.79 -1.56
C ILE A 151 8.46 15.41 -0.91
N ASN A 152 7.54 14.58 -0.41
CA ASN A 152 6.35 15.07 0.28
C ASN A 152 6.69 15.82 1.59
N ILE A 153 7.74 15.40 2.30
CA ILE A 153 8.25 16.17 3.45
C ILE A 153 8.74 17.56 3.04
N GLU A 154 9.53 17.67 1.96
CA GLU A 154 10.00 18.97 1.46
C GLU A 154 8.80 19.86 1.07
N LYS A 155 7.87 19.29 0.31
CA LYS A 155 6.68 19.99 -0.21
C LYS A 155 5.76 20.49 0.90
N HIS A 156 5.56 19.68 1.94
CA HIS A 156 4.62 19.97 3.03
C HIS A 156 5.31 20.44 4.31
N TRP A 157 6.60 20.80 4.27
CA TRP A 157 7.41 21.17 5.45
C TRP A 157 6.71 22.17 6.38
N GLN A 158 6.21 23.27 5.83
CA GLN A 158 5.52 24.32 6.60
C GLN A 158 4.14 23.86 7.09
N ALA A 159 3.40 23.12 6.27
CA ALA A 159 2.09 22.59 6.65
C ALA A 159 2.17 21.55 7.77
N MET A 160 3.32 20.88 7.92
CA MET A 160 3.61 20.00 9.04
C MET A 160 3.91 20.76 10.35
N GLY A 161 4.00 22.10 10.31
CA GLY A 161 4.30 22.92 11.49
C GLY A 161 5.77 22.94 11.89
N PHE A 162 6.68 22.49 11.01
CA PHE A 162 8.11 22.49 11.30
C PHE A 162 8.71 23.88 11.24
N GLN A 163 9.54 24.19 12.25
CA GLN A 163 10.23 25.46 12.33
C GLN A 163 11.37 25.55 11.31
N GLY A 164 11.60 26.77 10.79
CA GLY A 164 12.70 27.04 9.87
C GLY A 164 12.48 26.49 8.46
N LYS A 165 13.59 26.35 7.72
CA LYS A 165 13.60 25.84 6.34
C LYS A 165 13.87 24.35 6.33
N CYS A 166 13.33 23.66 5.33
CA CYS A 166 13.66 22.25 5.07
C CYS A 166 15.19 22.11 4.91
N PRO A 167 15.84 21.13 5.58
CA PRO A 167 17.29 20.97 5.52
C PRO A 167 17.80 20.46 4.16
N TYR A 168 16.89 20.04 3.28
CA TYR A 168 17.22 19.62 1.92
C TYR A 168 16.16 20.11 0.94
N TYR A 169 16.56 20.18 -0.34
CA TYR A 169 15.68 20.46 -1.45
C TYR A 169 16.01 19.51 -2.61
N PHE A 170 14.99 19.00 -3.28
CA PHE A 170 15.19 18.20 -4.49
C PHE A 170 15.34 19.11 -5.70
N THR A 171 16.36 18.84 -6.51
CA THR A 171 16.59 19.54 -7.77
C THR A 171 15.56 19.11 -8.81
N GLU A 172 15.27 19.97 -9.79
CA GLU A 172 14.36 19.64 -10.89
C GLU A 172 14.80 18.36 -11.64
N LYS A 173 16.11 18.12 -11.75
CA LYS A 173 16.66 16.90 -12.33
C LYS A 173 16.34 15.65 -11.51
N GLU A 174 16.45 15.73 -10.18
CA GLU A 174 16.07 14.62 -9.29
C GLU A 174 14.56 14.34 -9.35
N LEU A 175 13.74 15.39 -9.38
CA LEU A 175 12.27 15.25 -9.49
C LEU A 175 11.86 14.63 -10.83
N LYS A 176 12.47 15.06 -11.95
CA LYS A 176 12.24 14.46 -13.27
C LYS A 176 12.67 13.01 -13.32
N ARG A 177 13.81 12.66 -12.72
CA ARG A 177 14.25 11.26 -12.63
C ARG A 177 13.26 10.43 -11.81
N HIS A 178 12.86 10.95 -10.65
CA HIS A 178 11.89 10.30 -9.79
C HIS A 178 10.55 10.06 -10.48
N ALA A 179 10.05 11.02 -11.26
CA ALA A 179 8.81 10.85 -12.01
C ALA A 179 8.87 9.66 -12.99
N VAL A 180 9.99 9.48 -13.69
CA VAL A 180 10.20 8.31 -14.59
C VAL A 180 10.28 7.01 -13.80
N ASP A 181 11.02 7.00 -12.69
CA ASP A 181 11.15 5.81 -11.83
C ASP A 181 9.77 5.43 -11.23
N ALA A 182 8.98 6.42 -10.81
CA ALA A 182 7.65 6.25 -10.23
C ALA A 182 6.62 5.80 -11.26
N GLU A 183 6.70 6.25 -12.51
CA GLU A 183 5.86 5.76 -13.60
C GLU A 183 6.09 4.26 -13.83
N GLY A 184 7.34 3.82 -13.95
CA GLY A 184 7.66 2.39 -14.09
C GLY A 184 7.24 1.56 -12.87
N TRP A 185 7.35 2.11 -11.66
CA TRP A 185 6.86 1.45 -10.45
C TRP A 185 5.33 1.29 -10.46
N ASN A 186 4.59 2.37 -10.81
CA ASN A 186 3.13 2.33 -10.92
C ASN A 186 2.66 1.37 -12.02
N GLU A 187 3.38 1.24 -13.13
CA GLU A 187 3.03 0.26 -14.18
C GLU A 187 3.06 -1.19 -13.67
N VAL A 188 4.04 -1.51 -12.80
CA VAL A 188 4.14 -2.83 -12.15
C VAL A 188 2.99 -3.02 -11.15
N GLU A 189 2.68 -2.00 -10.35
CA GLU A 189 1.55 -2.05 -9.43
C GLU A 189 0.21 -2.24 -10.16
N ASP A 190 -0.05 -1.44 -11.19
CA ASP A 190 -1.25 -1.52 -12.03
C ASP A 190 -1.37 -2.88 -12.74
N PHE A 191 -0.24 -3.53 -13.06
CA PHE A 191 -0.23 -4.87 -13.59
C PHE A 191 -0.73 -5.88 -12.54
N PHE A 192 -0.21 -5.80 -11.31
CA PHE A 192 -0.63 -6.70 -10.23
C PHE A 192 -2.09 -6.49 -9.81
N ASP A 193 -2.56 -5.24 -9.76
CA ASP A 193 -3.95 -4.93 -9.46
C ASP A 193 -4.90 -5.50 -10.54
N ARG A 194 -4.47 -5.51 -11.81
CA ARG A 194 -5.24 -6.09 -12.92
C ARG A 194 -5.36 -7.62 -12.85
N ILE A 195 -4.43 -8.31 -12.20
CA ILE A 195 -4.44 -9.77 -12.08
C ILE A 195 -4.83 -10.26 -10.69
N GLU A 196 -5.26 -9.36 -9.79
CA GLU A 196 -5.51 -9.68 -8.38
C GLU A 196 -6.60 -10.74 -8.15
N ASP A 197 -7.54 -10.88 -9.10
CA ASP A 197 -8.59 -11.92 -9.10
C ASP A 197 -8.07 -13.28 -9.57
N LEU A 198 -6.96 -13.30 -10.32
CA LEU A 198 -6.32 -14.52 -10.81
C LEU A 198 -5.23 -15.01 -9.83
N VAL A 199 -4.39 -14.10 -9.36
CA VAL A 199 -3.26 -14.36 -8.46
C VAL A 199 -3.03 -13.15 -7.57
N LYS A 200 -2.85 -13.40 -6.28
CA LYS A 200 -2.49 -12.37 -5.30
C LYS A 200 -1.01 -12.01 -5.45
N ARG A 201 -0.64 -10.83 -4.93
CA ARG A 201 0.73 -10.27 -5.04
C ARG A 201 1.81 -11.15 -4.39
N ASP A 202 1.42 -11.94 -3.39
CA ASP A 202 2.26 -12.94 -2.73
C ASP A 202 2.38 -14.26 -3.52
N GLY A 203 1.76 -14.34 -4.70
CA GLY A 203 1.72 -15.53 -5.55
C GLY A 203 0.60 -16.51 -5.22
N TRP A 204 -0.29 -16.20 -4.27
CA TRP A 204 -1.37 -17.09 -3.88
C TRP A 204 -2.54 -17.09 -4.88
N THR A 205 -3.14 -18.26 -5.14
CA THR A 205 -4.33 -18.42 -5.99
C THR A 205 -5.17 -19.61 -5.51
N TYR A 206 -6.46 -19.65 -5.86
CA TYR A 206 -7.34 -20.77 -5.51
C TYR A 206 -7.01 -22.02 -6.36
N PRO A 207 -7.27 -23.24 -5.86
CA PRO A 207 -7.10 -24.46 -6.64
C PRO A 207 -7.83 -24.43 -8.00
N GLU A 208 -9.00 -23.80 -8.04
CA GLU A 208 -9.84 -23.67 -9.24
C GLU A 208 -9.23 -22.71 -10.27
N THR A 209 -8.52 -21.67 -9.82
CA THR A 209 -7.87 -20.66 -10.67
C THR A 209 -6.41 -20.97 -10.97
N PHE A 210 -5.82 -21.97 -10.29
CA PHE A 210 -4.41 -22.32 -10.42
C PHE A 210 -3.99 -22.63 -11.87
N GLY A 211 -4.79 -23.40 -12.61
CA GLY A 211 -4.48 -23.73 -14.01
C GLY A 211 -4.40 -22.46 -14.89
N ALA A 212 -5.39 -21.59 -14.78
CA ALA A 212 -5.42 -20.33 -15.52
C ALA A 212 -4.27 -19.39 -15.11
N ALA A 213 -3.93 -19.34 -13.82
CA ALA A 213 -2.81 -18.54 -13.33
C ALA A 213 -1.47 -19.08 -13.87
N PHE A 214 -1.28 -20.40 -13.85
CA PHE A 214 -0.09 -21.05 -14.36
C PHE A 214 0.09 -20.82 -15.87
N ASP A 215 -0.98 -20.98 -16.65
CA ASP A 215 -0.96 -20.74 -18.09
C ASP A 215 -0.65 -19.26 -18.41
N PHE A 216 -1.26 -18.33 -17.68
CA PHE A 216 -0.97 -16.89 -17.79
C PHE A 216 0.53 -16.59 -17.60
N PHE A 217 1.16 -17.13 -16.55
CA PHE A 217 2.60 -16.91 -16.33
C PHE A 217 3.49 -17.67 -17.32
N CYS A 218 3.05 -18.82 -17.86
CA CYS A 218 3.74 -19.49 -18.95
C CYS A 218 3.77 -18.61 -20.21
N ASP A 219 2.67 -17.96 -20.55
CA ASP A 219 2.58 -17.06 -21.70
C ASP A 219 3.36 -15.75 -21.45
N LEU A 220 3.27 -15.18 -20.25
CA LEU A 220 4.10 -14.03 -19.84
C LEU A 220 5.59 -14.34 -20.00
N ARG A 221 6.01 -15.55 -19.59
CA ARG A 221 7.39 -16.02 -19.76
C ARG A 221 7.79 -16.11 -21.23
N LYS A 222 6.95 -16.68 -22.11
CA LYS A 222 7.23 -16.76 -23.55
C LYS A 222 7.46 -15.36 -24.12
N LEU A 223 6.54 -14.43 -23.86
CA LEU A 223 6.62 -13.04 -24.31
C LEU A 223 7.87 -12.33 -23.77
N GLY A 224 8.21 -12.54 -22.48
CA GLY A 224 9.41 -11.98 -21.87
C GLY A 224 10.70 -12.47 -22.54
N LEU A 225 10.80 -13.78 -22.82
CA LEU A 225 11.97 -14.39 -23.45
C LEU A 225 12.18 -13.98 -24.92
N GLU A 226 11.12 -13.58 -25.62
CA GLU A 226 11.18 -13.03 -26.98
C GLU A 226 11.68 -11.58 -27.01
N ARG A 227 11.31 -10.78 -25.99
CA ARG A 227 11.62 -9.35 -25.92
C ARG A 227 12.97 -9.05 -25.28
N MET A 228 13.35 -9.78 -24.24
CA MET A 228 14.58 -9.57 -23.48
C MET A 228 15.81 -10.09 -24.23
N LYS A 229 17.00 -9.50 -23.95
CA LYS A 229 18.27 -9.92 -24.56
C LYS A 229 19.40 -9.97 -23.53
N GLY A 230 20.45 -10.74 -23.85
CA GLY A 230 21.67 -10.80 -23.02
C GLY A 230 21.41 -11.33 -21.60
N ARG A 231 22.10 -10.76 -20.61
CA ARG A 231 22.04 -11.20 -19.21
C ARG A 231 20.66 -11.10 -18.59
N GLU A 232 19.88 -10.10 -18.98
CA GLU A 232 18.51 -9.93 -18.51
C GLU A 232 17.65 -11.14 -18.90
N ARG A 233 17.73 -11.55 -20.18
CA ARG A 233 17.06 -12.75 -20.67
C ARG A 233 17.51 -14.02 -19.95
N GLU A 234 18.81 -14.17 -19.73
CA GLU A 234 19.36 -15.34 -19.01
C GLU A 234 18.89 -15.42 -17.56
N ASN A 235 18.83 -14.27 -16.87
CA ASN A 235 18.31 -14.20 -15.50
C ASN A 235 16.81 -14.48 -15.45
N PHE A 236 16.05 -13.86 -16.34
CA PHE A 236 14.60 -14.08 -16.44
C PHE A 236 14.28 -15.55 -16.77
N ASP A 237 15.02 -16.19 -17.68
CA ASP A 237 14.87 -17.62 -18.00
C ASP A 237 15.07 -18.51 -16.77
N LYS A 238 16.10 -18.22 -15.97
CA LYS A 238 16.37 -18.98 -14.73
C LYS A 238 15.28 -18.77 -13.69
N GLN A 239 14.89 -17.52 -13.43
CA GLN A 239 13.90 -17.17 -12.41
C GLN A 239 12.50 -17.70 -12.73
N THR A 240 12.13 -17.76 -14.01
CA THR A 240 10.80 -18.24 -14.43
C THR A 240 10.82 -19.71 -14.90
N SER A 241 11.86 -20.47 -14.57
CA SER A 241 12.02 -21.87 -15.04
C SER A 241 10.92 -22.83 -14.54
N TRP A 242 10.23 -22.48 -13.46
CA TRP A 242 9.05 -23.20 -12.96
C TRP A 242 7.85 -23.14 -13.92
N ALA A 243 7.77 -22.12 -14.78
CA ALA A 243 6.72 -21.92 -15.77
C ALA A 243 7.09 -22.49 -17.17
N ARG A 244 7.94 -23.53 -17.22
CA ARG A 244 8.36 -24.14 -18.50
C ARG A 244 7.27 -24.99 -19.18
N GLY A 245 6.11 -25.16 -18.54
CA GLY A 245 5.07 -26.10 -18.93
C GLY A 245 5.53 -27.55 -18.69
N HIS A 246 4.64 -28.40 -18.19
CA HIS A 246 4.83 -29.83 -18.32
C HIS A 246 4.52 -30.20 -19.77
N ASN A 247 5.54 -30.62 -20.53
CA ASN A 247 5.33 -31.39 -21.76
C ASN A 247 4.74 -32.76 -21.43
#